data_AF-C5KCD6-F1
#
_entry.id   AF-C5KCD6-F1
#
_cell.length_a   1.000
_cell.length_b   1.000
_cell.length_c   1.000
_cell.angle_alpha   90.00
_cell.angle_beta   90.00
_cell.angle_gamma   90.00
#
_symmetry.space_group_name_H-M   'P 1'
#
loop_
_entity.id
_entity.type
_entity.pdbx_description
1 polymer ?
#
loop_
_entity_poly.entity_id
_entity_poly.type
_entity_poly.pdbx_seq_one_letter_code
_entity_poly.pdbx_strand_id
1 'polypeptide(L)'
;MSLPAHFPIVRPGCTEVSTKFFDCFREACQPEGNVEKARTAVQRCEKELEEYNKCFEESLKGRAQPVVLTRWEQVEEMLKDDD
;
A
#
# COMPACT_ATOMS: atom_id res chain seq x y z
N MET A 1 -14.29 0.00 8.60
CA MET A 1 -13.28 -0.57 7.69
C MET A 1 -11.90 -0.14 8.15
N SER A 2 -10.94 -1.07 8.15
CA SER A 2 -9.52 -0.79 8.39
C SER A 2 -8.73 -1.17 7.14
N LEU A 3 -7.68 -0.41 6.83
CA LEU A 3 -6.77 -0.76 5.74
C LEU A 3 -6.03 -2.07 6.08
N PRO A 4 -5.68 -2.87 5.07
CA PRO A 4 -4.96 -4.11 5.27
C PRO A 4 -3.56 -3.83 5.82
N ALA A 5 -3.00 -4.76 6.61
CA ALA A 5 -1.70 -4.59 7.27
C ALA A 5 -0.52 -4.37 6.31
N HIS A 6 -0.69 -4.74 5.04
CA HIS A 6 0.32 -4.58 4.00
C HIS A 6 0.16 -3.27 3.21
N PHE A 7 -0.82 -2.43 3.50
CA PHE A 7 -0.88 -1.08 2.93
C PHE A 7 0.26 -0.21 3.48
N PRO A 8 0.91 0.66 2.68
CA PRO A 8 0.71 0.96 1.25
C PRO A 8 1.73 0.23 0.32
N ILE A 9 2.06 -1.02 0.59
CA ILE A 9 3.13 -1.75 -0.12
C ILE A 9 2.67 -2.22 -1.50
N VAL A 10 3.45 -1.94 -2.54
CA VAL A 10 3.24 -2.48 -3.90
C VAL A 10 4.14 -3.68 -4.13
N ARG A 11 3.55 -4.84 -4.42
CA ARG A 11 4.29 -6.04 -4.79
C ARG A 11 4.59 -6.07 -6.29
N PRO A 12 5.76 -6.58 -6.71
CA PRO A 12 6.01 -6.82 -8.13
C PRO A 12 4.98 -7.83 -8.67
N GLY A 13 4.28 -7.45 -9.74
CA GLY A 13 3.14 -8.20 -10.30
C GLY A 13 1.76 -7.68 -9.89
N CYS A 14 1.66 -6.82 -8.88
CA CYS A 14 0.40 -6.17 -8.46
C CYS A 14 0.34 -4.68 -8.79
N THR A 15 1.32 -4.14 -9.52
CA THR A 15 1.45 -2.71 -9.79
C THR A 15 0.17 -2.11 -10.39
N GLU A 16 -0.45 -2.77 -11.37
CA GLU A 16 -1.65 -2.21 -12.03
C GLU A 16 -2.84 -2.07 -11.05
N VAL A 17 -3.13 -3.11 -10.27
CA VAL A 17 -4.25 -3.07 -9.31
C VAL A 17 -3.94 -2.13 -8.13
N SER A 18 -2.68 -2.06 -7.69
CA SER A 18 -2.24 -1.09 -6.69
C SER A 18 -2.41 0.35 -7.18
N THR A 19 -2.00 0.66 -8.41
CA THR A 19 -2.13 1.99 -8.99
C THR A 19 -3.60 2.41 -9.08
N LYS A 20 -4.49 1.54 -9.57
CA LYS A 20 -5.94 1.82 -9.62
C LYS A 20 -6.51 2.18 -8.26
N PHE A 21 -6.15 1.42 -7.22
CA PHE A 21 -6.61 1.71 -5.87
C PHE A 21 -6.06 3.05 -5.35
N PHE A 22 -4.75 3.31 -5.51
CA PHE A 22 -4.16 4.55 -5.00
C PHE A 22 -4.63 5.80 -5.74
N ASP A 23 -4.87 5.73 -7.06
CA ASP A 23 -5.44 6.84 -7.82
C ASP A 23 -6.86 7.13 -7.36
N CYS A 24 -7.72 6.10 -7.26
CA CYS A 24 -9.07 6.26 -6.72
C CYS A 24 -9.05 6.87 -5.30
N PHE A 25 -8.19 6.34 -4.43
CA PHE A 25 -8.06 6.83 -3.06
C PHE A 25 -7.59 8.30 -3.03
N ARG A 26 -6.60 8.66 -3.84
CA ARG A 26 -6.06 10.03 -3.93
C ARG A 26 -7.12 11.01 -4.40
N GLU A 27 -7.85 10.68 -5.46
CA GLU A 27 -8.92 11.52 -5.99
C GLU A 27 -10.06 11.71 -4.97
N ALA A 28 -10.45 10.63 -4.29
CA ALA A 28 -11.53 10.67 -3.31
C ALA A 28 -11.14 11.35 -1.98
N CYS A 29 -9.84 11.41 -1.65
CA CYS A 29 -9.33 12.01 -0.43
C CYS A 29 -9.09 13.53 -0.53
N GLN A 30 -9.38 14.15 -1.68
CA GLN A 30 -9.21 15.60 -1.86
C GLN A 30 -10.29 16.44 -1.13
N PRO A 31 -9.94 17.58 -0.50
CA PRO A 31 -8.58 18.04 -0.22
C PRO A 31 -7.95 17.24 0.93
N GLU A 32 -6.62 17.13 0.89
CA GLU A 32 -5.83 16.32 1.83
C GLU A 32 -6.00 16.76 3.29
N GLY A 33 -5.65 15.86 4.22
CA GLY A 33 -5.64 16.15 5.66
C GLY A 33 -6.98 15.94 6.38
N ASN A 34 -8.04 15.50 5.68
CA ASN A 34 -9.33 15.18 6.29
C ASN A 34 -9.52 13.67 6.50
N VAL A 35 -9.52 13.24 7.77
CA VAL A 35 -9.64 11.81 8.16
C VAL A 35 -10.99 11.21 7.79
N GLU A 36 -12.08 11.99 7.88
CA GLU A 36 -13.41 11.52 7.49
C GLU A 36 -13.49 11.27 5.98
N LYS A 37 -12.91 12.18 5.18
CA LYS A 37 -12.78 11.98 3.73
C LYS A 37 -11.93 10.77 3.40
N ALA A 38 -10.83 10.52 4.11
CA ALA A 38 -10.03 9.32 3.92
C ALA A 38 -10.87 8.05 4.17
N ARG A 39 -11.71 8.03 5.21
CA ARG A 39 -12.63 6.90 5.46
C ARG A 39 -13.64 6.70 4.35
N THR A 40 -14.24 7.78 3.87
CA THR A 40 -15.18 7.73 2.73
C THR A 40 -14.48 7.33 1.43
N ALA A 41 -13.22 7.74 1.24
CA ALA A 41 -12.41 7.37 0.09
C ALA A 41 -12.13 5.86 0.07
N VAL A 42 -11.79 5.26 1.22
CA VAL A 42 -11.64 3.79 1.34
C VAL A 42 -12.94 3.09 0.95
N GLN A 43 -14.10 3.56 1.41
CA GLN A 43 -15.39 2.97 1.05
C GLN A 43 -15.73 3.14 -0.43
N ARG A 44 -15.40 4.30 -1.02
CA ARG A 44 -15.63 4.57 -2.44
C ARG A 44 -14.79 3.68 -3.35
N CYS A 45 -13.57 3.37 -2.92
CA CYS A 45 -12.60 2.56 -3.66
C CYS A 45 -12.53 1.11 -3.14
N GLU A 46 -13.63 0.61 -2.55
CA GLU A 46 -13.68 -0.72 -1.93
C GLU A 46 -13.38 -1.84 -2.93
N LYS A 47 -13.86 -1.68 -4.17
CA LYS A 47 -13.62 -2.65 -5.24
C LYS A 47 -12.14 -2.75 -5.60
N GLU A 48 -11.50 -1.61 -5.86
CA GLU A 48 -10.08 -1.54 -6.16
C GLU A 48 -9.23 -2.03 -4.98
N LEU A 49 -9.68 -1.77 -3.74
CA LEU A 49 -9.05 -2.29 -2.52
C LEU A 49 -9.14 -3.82 -2.43
N GLU A 50 -10.28 -4.42 -2.81
CA GLU A 50 -10.42 -5.88 -2.86
C GLU A 50 -9.47 -6.50 -3.90
N GLU A 51 -9.39 -5.92 -5.09
CA GLU A 51 -8.48 -6.37 -6.15
C GLU A 51 -7.00 -6.26 -5.73
N TYR A 52 -6.64 -5.16 -5.08
CA TYR A 52 -5.34 -4.96 -4.48
C TYR A 52 -5.02 -6.04 -3.43
N ASN A 53 -5.93 -6.26 -2.47
CA ASN A 53 -5.75 -7.27 -1.42
C ASN A 53 -5.57 -8.66 -2.00
N LYS A 54 -6.45 -9.05 -2.93
CA LYS A 54 -6.40 -10.35 -3.57
C LYS A 54 -5.08 -10.57 -4.29
N CYS A 55 -4.63 -9.59 -5.08
CA CYS A 55 -3.35 -9.70 -5.76
C CYS A 55 -2.20 -9.82 -4.76
N PHE A 56 -2.22 -9.02 -3.69
CA PHE A 56 -1.21 -9.07 -2.65
C PHE A 56 -1.15 -10.47 -2.01
N GLU A 57 -2.29 -11.02 -1.60
CA GLU A 57 -2.40 -12.36 -1.02
C GLU A 57 -1.94 -13.45 -2.00
N GLU A 58 -2.33 -13.37 -3.28
CA GLU A 58 -1.86 -14.30 -4.30
C GLU A 58 -0.35 -14.19 -4.54
N SER A 59 0.22 -12.98 -4.45
CA SER A 59 1.67 -12.77 -4.54
C SER A 59 2.45 -13.39 -3.37
N LEU A 60 1.79 -13.66 -2.25
CA LEU A 60 2.35 -14.35 -1.09
C LEU A 60 2.22 -15.87 -1.19
N LYS A 61 1.17 -16.37 -1.86
CA LYS A 61 0.95 -17.80 -2.13
C LYS A 61 2.03 -18.32 -3.09
N GLY A 62 3.18 -18.68 -2.55
CA GLY A 62 4.33 -19.22 -3.30
C GLY A 62 5.69 -18.66 -2.89
N ARG A 63 5.73 -17.65 -2.00
CA ARG A 63 6.99 -17.13 -1.45
C ARG A 63 6.87 -17.03 0.07
N ALA A 64 7.50 -17.96 0.78
CA ALA A 64 7.69 -17.95 2.24
C ALA A 64 8.68 -16.86 2.71
N GLN A 65 8.81 -15.76 1.97
CA GLN A 65 9.65 -14.65 2.41
C GLN A 65 8.78 -13.61 3.11
N PRO A 66 9.18 -13.15 4.30
CA PRO A 66 8.45 -12.10 5.01
C PRO A 66 8.32 -10.90 4.10
N VAL A 67 7.14 -10.29 4.10
CA VAL A 67 6.95 -8.96 3.55
C VAL A 67 7.86 -8.06 4.37
N VAL A 68 9.04 -7.76 3.83
CA VAL A 68 9.94 -6.78 4.44
C VAL A 68 9.20 -5.46 4.28
N LEU A 69 8.43 -5.09 5.32
CA LEU A 69 8.27 -3.69 5.69
C LEU A 69 9.68 -3.16 5.67
N THR A 70 9.99 -2.24 4.75
CA THR A 70 11.26 -1.51 4.78
C THR A 70 11.33 -0.85 6.15
N ARG A 71 11.98 -1.58 7.06
CA ARG A 71 12.34 -1.19 8.40
C ARG A 71 13.32 -0.06 8.17
N TRP A 72 12.96 1.14 8.60
CA TRP A 72 13.82 2.33 8.55
C TRP A 72 15.21 2.10 9.17
N GLU A 73 15.40 0.99 9.90
CA GLU A 73 16.71 0.55 10.42
C GLU A 73 17.74 0.12 9.35
N GLN A 74 17.36 -0.20 8.11
CA GLN A 74 18.35 -0.46 7.04
C GLN A 74 18.83 0.80 6.31
N VAL A 75 18.17 1.95 6.51
CA VAL A 75 18.58 3.21 5.90
C VAL A 75 19.75 3.84 6.67
N GLU A 76 19.83 3.62 8.00
CA GLU A 76 20.93 4.15 8.83
C GLU A 76 22.31 3.57 8.50
N GLU A 77 22.40 2.32 8.02
CA GLU A 77 23.69 1.74 7.60
C GLU A 77 24.18 2.30 6.25
N MET A 78 23.28 2.79 5.38
CA MET A 78 23.66 3.33 4.06
C MET A 78 24.02 4.83 4.09
N LEU A 79 23.83 5.51 5.22
CA LEU A 79 24.14 6.94 5.41
C LEU A 79 25.47 7.17 6.14
N LYS A 80 26.24 6.12 6.44
CA LYS A 80 27.52 6.21 7.17
C LYS A 80 28.78 6.25 6.31
N ASP A 81 28.63 6.25 4.99
CA ASP A 81 29.73 6.35 4.03
C ASP A 81 29.54 7.57 3.11
N ASP A 82 29.55 8.76 3.69
CA ASP A 82 30.01 9.97 3.00
C ASP A 82 30.94 10.72 3.98
N ASP A 83 32.20 10.80 3.55
CA ASP A 83 33.42 11.31 4.20
C ASP A 83 33.32 12.75 4.75
#